data_AF-A0A359LML8-F1
#
_entry.id   AF-A0A359LML8-F1
#
_cell.length_a   1.000
_cell.length_b   1.000
_cell.length_c   1.000
_cell.angle_alpha   90.00
_cell.angle_beta   90.00
_cell.angle_gamma   90.00
#
_symmetry.space_group_name_H-M   'P 1'
#
loop_
_entity.id
_entity.type
_entity.pdbx_description
1 polymer ?
#
loop_
_entity_poly.entity_id
_entity_poly.type
_entity_poly.pdbx_seq_one_letter_code
_entity_poly.pdbx_strand_id
1 'polypeptide(L)'
;MDSRDPAESAIEPLVRTELSRILSSPEFEGADRMSALLKYLVTTTIEGRSDHLKESVIGVQVFGREIGYDTKIDPVVRVSAGRLRQRLLKFYERTGEAPAVRIEIPKGSYVPEFAMVGQPPSDPAAA
;
A
#
# COMPACT_ATOMS: atom_id res chain seq x y z
N MET A 1 22.69 12.39 -7.56
CA MET A 1 22.09 12.19 -6.23
C MET A 1 20.76 11.51 -6.45
N ASP A 2 20.80 10.21 -6.72
CA ASP A 2 19.65 9.32 -6.65
C ASP A 2 20.23 8.04 -6.03
N SER A 3 20.48 8.12 -4.72
CA SER A 3 20.95 6.99 -3.92
C SER A 3 19.76 6.09 -3.65
N ARG A 4 19.18 5.52 -4.71
CA ARG A 4 18.17 4.48 -4.56
C ARG A 4 18.91 3.21 -4.16
N ASP A 5 18.63 2.71 -2.97
CA ASP A 5 19.22 1.46 -2.47
C ASP A 5 19.08 0.37 -3.54
N PRO A 6 20.17 -0.30 -3.95
CA PRO A 6 20.14 -1.28 -5.04
C PRO A 6 19.19 -2.45 -4.75
N ALA A 7 18.93 -2.74 -3.46
CA ALA A 7 17.93 -3.70 -3.02
C ALA A 7 16.48 -3.26 -3.35
N GLU A 8 16.18 -1.96 -3.26
CA GLU A 8 14.85 -1.40 -3.53
C GLU A 8 14.52 -1.37 -5.04
N SER A 9 15.55 -1.24 -5.90
CA SER A 9 15.37 -1.36 -7.34
C SER A 9 15.11 -2.80 -7.80
N ALA A 10 15.64 -3.80 -7.07
CA ALA A 10 15.45 -5.21 -7.40
C ALA A 10 14.04 -5.74 -7.04
N ILE A 11 13.39 -5.16 -6.01
CA ILE A 11 12.04 -5.55 -5.60
C ILE A 11 10.91 -4.87 -6.37
N GLU A 12 11.16 -3.73 -7.02
CA GLU A 12 10.15 -3.02 -7.82
C GLU A 12 9.33 -3.93 -8.76
N PRO A 13 9.94 -4.80 -9.59
CA PRO A 13 9.18 -5.69 -10.46
C PRO A 13 8.36 -6.74 -9.68
N LEU A 14 8.86 -7.20 -8.53
CA LEU A 14 8.12 -8.14 -7.66
C LEU A 14 6.90 -7.45 -7.06
N VAL A 15 7.08 -6.23 -6.55
CA VAL A 15 6.02 -5.40 -5.97
C VAL A 15 4.93 -5.10 -6.99
N ARG A 16 5.30 -4.76 -8.23
CA ARG A 16 4.33 -4.55 -9.31
C ARG A 16 3.56 -5.81 -9.67
N THR A 17 4.25 -6.95 -9.73
CA THR A 17 3.61 -8.26 -10.00
C THR A 17 2.61 -8.60 -8.91
N GLU A 18 3.00 -8.42 -7.65
CA GLU A 18 2.13 -8.68 -6.50
C GLU A 18 0.93 -7.73 -6.46
N LEU A 19 1.15 -6.43 -6.71
CA LEU A 19 0.07 -5.47 -6.85
C LEU A 19 -0.94 -5.92 -7.90
N SER A 20 -0.48 -6.32 -9.10
CA SER A 20 -1.38 -6.83 -10.13
C SER A 20 -2.16 -8.07 -9.68
N ARG A 21 -1.53 -9.01 -8.95
CA ARG A 21 -2.22 -10.18 -8.39
C ARG A 21 -3.33 -9.76 -7.41
N ILE A 22 -3.03 -8.84 -6.50
CA ILE A 22 -4.01 -8.33 -5.52
C ILE A 22 -5.16 -7.63 -6.25
N LEU A 23 -4.88 -6.77 -7.22
CA LEU A 23 -5.90 -6.02 -7.97
C LEU A 23 -6.79 -6.92 -8.83
N SER A 24 -6.27 -8.05 -9.31
CA SER A 24 -7.04 -9.08 -10.03
C SER A 24 -7.75 -10.07 -9.11
N SER A 25 -7.63 -9.94 -7.79
CA SER A 25 -8.31 -10.82 -6.85
C SER A 25 -9.78 -10.44 -6.66
N PRO A 26 -10.68 -11.40 -6.37
CA PRO A 26 -12.08 -11.13 -6.07
C PRO A 26 -12.30 -10.19 -4.87
N GLU A 27 -11.31 -10.04 -3.97
CA GLU A 27 -11.37 -9.10 -2.86
C GLU A 27 -11.33 -7.63 -3.33
N PHE A 28 -10.73 -7.40 -4.50
CA PHE A 28 -10.55 -6.11 -5.15
C PHE A 28 -11.36 -5.95 -6.44
N GLU A 29 -11.92 -7.05 -6.95
CA GLU A 29 -12.84 -7.06 -8.07
C GLU A 29 -14.09 -6.22 -7.76
N GLY A 30 -14.40 -5.25 -8.62
CA GLY A 30 -15.50 -4.30 -8.41
C GLY A 30 -15.23 -3.21 -7.36
N ALA A 31 -14.00 -3.07 -6.88
CA ALA A 31 -13.63 -2.05 -5.91
C ALA A 31 -12.65 -1.00 -6.45
N ASP A 32 -13.04 -0.34 -7.54
CA ASP A 32 -12.23 0.66 -8.25
C ASP A 32 -11.53 1.66 -7.33
N ARG A 33 -12.23 2.16 -6.30
CA ARG A 33 -11.66 3.14 -5.37
C ARG A 33 -10.55 2.58 -4.47
N MET A 34 -10.67 1.32 -4.04
CA MET A 34 -9.64 0.65 -3.21
C MET A 34 -8.47 0.21 -4.08
N SER A 35 -8.77 -0.25 -5.29
CA SER A 35 -7.78 -0.59 -6.30
C SER A 35 -6.95 0.63 -6.71
N ALA A 36 -7.60 1.78 -6.93
CA ALA A 36 -6.93 3.05 -7.18
C ALA A 36 -6.08 3.51 -6.00
N LEU A 37 -6.59 3.39 -4.76
CA LEU A 37 -5.83 3.70 -3.56
C LEU A 37 -4.57 2.85 -3.46
N LEU A 38 -4.68 1.52 -3.50
CA LEU A 38 -3.54 0.61 -3.39
C LEU A 38 -2.51 0.88 -4.48
N LYS A 39 -2.97 1.01 -5.73
CA LYS A 39 -2.10 1.32 -6.87
C LYS A 39 -1.36 2.64 -6.67
N TYR A 40 -2.04 3.69 -6.20
CA TYR A 40 -1.44 4.98 -5.94
C TYR A 40 -0.37 4.90 -4.84
N LEU A 41 -0.69 4.25 -3.71
CA LEU A 41 0.24 4.08 -2.58
C LEU A 41 1.51 3.35 -3.02
N VAL A 42 1.35 2.21 -3.70
CA VAL A 42 2.47 1.38 -4.15
C VAL A 42 3.32 2.13 -5.19
N THR A 43 2.69 2.72 -6.20
CA THR A 43 3.40 3.45 -7.27
C THR A 43 4.18 4.64 -6.71
N THR A 44 3.57 5.42 -5.83
CA THR A 44 4.23 6.58 -5.22
C THR A 44 5.43 6.18 -4.35
N THR A 45 5.35 5.01 -3.70
CA THR A 45 6.43 4.49 -2.86
C THR A 45 7.61 3.98 -3.69
N ILE A 46 7.35 3.20 -4.75
CA ILE A 46 8.43 2.74 -5.65
C ILE A 46 9.07 3.90 -6.44
N GLU A 47 8.36 5.02 -6.61
CA GLU A 47 8.88 6.26 -7.18
C GLU A 47 9.70 7.09 -6.16
N GLY A 48 9.86 6.63 -4.92
CA GLY A 48 10.58 7.34 -3.87
C GLY A 48 9.87 8.60 -3.35
N ARG A 49 8.58 8.76 -3.67
CA ARG A 49 7.78 9.95 -3.28
C ARG A 49 6.89 9.67 -2.07
N SER A 50 7.34 8.85 -1.12
CA SER A 50 6.57 8.48 0.07
C SER A 50 6.12 9.68 0.91
N ASP A 51 6.80 10.84 0.85
CA ASP A 51 6.36 12.09 1.49
C ASP A 51 5.01 12.62 0.96
N HIS A 52 4.62 12.23 -0.26
CA HIS A 52 3.34 12.58 -0.87
C HIS A 52 2.20 11.67 -0.37
N LEU A 53 2.48 10.63 0.43
CA LEU A 53 1.48 9.74 1.01
C LEU A 53 0.87 10.28 2.30
N LYS A 54 0.51 11.56 2.29
CA LYS A 54 -0.20 12.24 3.37
C LYS A 54 -1.71 12.07 3.19
N GLU A 55 -2.44 12.02 4.30
CA GLU A 55 -3.90 11.79 4.27
C GLU A 55 -4.62 12.78 3.35
N SER A 56 -4.29 14.08 3.45
CA SER A 56 -4.85 15.13 2.61
C SER A 56 -4.49 14.97 1.12
N VAL A 57 -3.25 14.62 0.80
CA VAL A 57 -2.82 14.43 -0.60
C VAL A 57 -3.54 13.22 -1.21
N ILE A 58 -3.64 12.12 -0.48
CA ILE A 58 -4.35 10.92 -0.91
C ILE A 58 -5.83 11.25 -1.14
N GLY A 59 -6.46 12.02 -0.25
CA GLY A 59 -7.84 12.46 -0.42
C GLY A 59 -8.08 13.25 -1.70
N VAL A 60 -7.16 14.15 -2.04
CA VAL A 60 -7.25 14.92 -3.28
C VAL A 60 -7.00 14.03 -4.51
N GLN A 61 -5.88 13.29 -4.51
CA GLN A 61 -5.39 12.55 -5.67
C GLN A 61 -6.21 11.29 -5.99
N VAL A 62 -6.68 10.58 -4.96
CA VAL A 62 -7.41 9.31 -5.11
C VAL A 62 -8.91 9.49 -4.90
N PHE A 63 -9.31 10.33 -3.93
CA PHE A 63 -10.71 10.50 -3.56
C PHE A 63 -11.38 11.70 -4.24
N GLY A 64 -10.64 12.51 -5.01
CA GLY A 64 -11.15 13.68 -5.72
C GLY A 64 -11.62 14.79 -4.78
N ARG A 65 -11.03 14.91 -3.59
CA ARG A 65 -11.36 15.97 -2.63
C ARG A 65 -10.70 17.29 -3.00
N GLU A 66 -11.26 18.39 -2.51
CA GLU A 66 -10.66 19.71 -2.66
C GLU A 66 -9.34 19.84 -1.91
N ILE A 67 -8.43 20.64 -2.46
CA ILE A 67 -7.16 20.96 -1.80
C ILE A 67 -7.48 21.72 -0.52
N GLY A 68 -7.00 21.21 0.61
CA GLY A 68 -7.26 21.80 1.93
C GLY A 68 -8.52 21.30 2.62
N TYR A 69 -9.18 20.24 2.12
CA TYR A 69 -10.27 19.59 2.85
C TYR A 69 -9.83 19.11 4.23
N ASP A 70 -10.73 19.18 5.20
CA ASP A 70 -10.43 18.79 6.57
C ASP A 70 -10.55 17.26 6.74
N THR A 71 -9.42 16.60 6.95
CA THR A 71 -9.34 15.13 7.16
C THR A 71 -9.98 14.67 8.47
N LYS A 72 -10.21 15.58 9.43
CA LYS A 72 -10.95 15.27 10.67
C LYS A 72 -12.45 15.22 10.42
N ILE A 73 -12.95 16.04 9.50
CA ILE A 73 -14.37 16.08 9.11
C ILE A 73 -14.67 14.97 8.10
N ASP A 74 -13.75 14.74 7.16
CA ASP A 74 -13.87 13.68 6.16
C ASP A 74 -12.79 12.61 6.31
N PRO A 75 -13.05 11.56 7.11
CA PRO A 75 -12.10 10.48 7.36
C PRO A 75 -12.07 9.44 6.21
N VAL A 76 -12.50 9.80 4.99
CA VAL A 76 -12.60 8.86 3.87
C VAL A 76 -11.30 8.09 3.62
N VAL A 77 -10.16 8.75 3.76
CA VAL A 77 -8.84 8.14 3.56
C VAL A 77 -8.52 7.17 4.69
N ARG A 78 -8.69 7.57 5.96
CA ARG A 78 -8.52 6.68 7.12
C ARG A 78 -9.45 5.45 7.05
N VAL A 79 -10.73 5.64 6.72
CA VAL A 79 -11.71 4.55 6.58
C VAL A 79 -11.31 3.62 5.44
N SER A 80 -10.90 4.17 4.30
CA SER A 80 -10.48 3.38 3.14
C SER A 80 -9.20 2.62 3.40
N ALA A 81 -8.22 3.22 4.08
CA ALA A 81 -7.00 2.56 4.51
C ALA A 81 -7.29 1.40 5.48
N GLY A 82 -8.26 1.58 6.40
CA GLY A 82 -8.73 0.49 7.26
C GLY A 82 -9.31 -0.68 6.47
N ARG A 83 -10.19 -0.39 5.50
CA ARG A 83 -10.79 -1.41 4.61
C ARG A 83 -9.75 -2.08 3.72
N LEU A 84 -8.78 -1.31 3.23
CA LEU A 84 -7.69 -1.81 2.39
C LEU A 84 -6.85 -2.85 3.12
N ARG A 85 -6.46 -2.56 4.38
CA ARG A 85 -5.74 -3.51 5.25
C ARG A 85 -6.53 -4.80 5.46
N GLN A 86 -7.83 -4.69 5.73
CA GLN A 86 -8.69 -5.86 5.93
C GLN A 86 -8.80 -6.73 4.66
N ARG A 87 -8.83 -6.11 3.48
CA ARG A 87 -8.87 -6.85 2.22
C ARG A 87 -7.54 -7.49 1.86
N LEU A 88 -6.43 -6.80 2.08
CA LEU A 88 -5.10 -7.39 1.95
C LEU A 88 -4.95 -8.61 2.84
N LEU A 89 -5.39 -8.53 4.10
CA LEU A 89 -5.39 -9.67 5.02
C LEU A 89 -6.18 -10.85 4.45
N LYS A 90 -7.43 -10.62 4.01
CA LYS A 90 -8.28 -11.66 3.41
C LYS A 90 -7.67 -12.27 2.15
N PHE A 91 -7.06 -11.46 1.30
CA PHE A 91 -6.37 -11.93 0.10
C PHE A 91 -5.23 -12.89 0.45
N TYR A 92 -4.41 -12.52 1.44
CA TYR A 92 -3.30 -13.35 1.89
C TYR A 92 -3.77 -14.62 2.62
N GLU A 93 -4.84 -14.52 3.42
CA GLU A 93 -5.46 -15.69 4.07
C GLU A 93 -6.06 -16.68 3.07
N ARG A 94 -6.64 -16.18 1.97
CA ARG A 94 -7.30 -17.01 0.95
C ARG A 94 -6.32 -17.65 -0.02
N THR A 95 -5.30 -16.89 -0.45
CA THR A 95 -4.31 -17.37 -1.42
C THR A 95 -3.52 -18.54 -0.84
N GLY A 96 -3.22 -18.54 0.47
CA GLY A 96 -2.49 -19.61 1.17
C GLY A 96 -1.03 -19.79 0.70
N GLU A 97 -0.69 -19.28 -0.48
CA GLU A 97 0.61 -19.25 -1.10
C GLU A 97 1.39 -18.02 -0.63
N ALA A 98 2.62 -18.23 -0.19
CA ALA A 98 3.51 -17.14 0.18
C ALA A 98 3.94 -16.39 -1.10
N PRO A 99 3.58 -15.11 -1.27
CA PRO A 99 4.06 -14.34 -2.41
C PRO A 99 5.58 -14.10 -2.29
N ALA A 100 6.27 -13.78 -3.39
CA ALA A 100 7.68 -13.41 -3.30
C ALA A 100 7.90 -12.13 -2.47
N VAL A 101 6.94 -11.21 -2.52
CA VAL A 101 6.93 -9.97 -1.73
C VAL A 101 5.54 -9.77 -1.14
N ARG A 102 5.47 -9.38 0.13
CA ARG A 102 4.23 -9.04 0.81
C ARG A 102 4.10 -7.53 0.87
N ILE A 103 2.93 -7.02 0.48
CA ILE A 103 2.59 -5.60 0.57
C ILE A 103 1.77 -5.38 1.85
N GLU A 104 2.34 -4.66 2.80
CA GLU A 104 1.67 -4.31 4.05
C GLU A 104 1.53 -2.80 4.20
N ILE A 105 0.47 -2.37 4.89
CA ILE A 105 0.21 -0.95 5.12
C ILE A 105 0.18 -0.75 6.64
N PRO A 106 1.26 -0.25 7.25
CA PRO A 106 1.35 -0.04 8.70
C PRO A 106 0.23 0.87 9.21
N LYS A 107 -0.18 0.70 10.46
CA LYS A 107 -1.13 1.61 11.12
C LYS A 107 -0.43 2.93 11.41
N GLY A 108 -1.10 4.06 11.16
CA GLY A 108 -0.55 5.39 11.39
C GLY A 108 0.26 5.97 10.22
N SER A 109 0.60 5.14 9.23
CA SER A 109 1.18 5.59 7.96
C SER A 109 0.33 5.10 6.78
N TYR A 110 0.47 5.77 5.66
CA TYR A 110 -0.08 5.36 4.37
C TYR A 110 1.01 4.86 3.42
N VAL A 111 2.27 4.87 3.86
CA VAL A 111 3.39 4.32 3.09
C VAL A 111 3.33 2.79 3.17
N PRO A 112 3.10 2.08 2.06
CA PRO A 112 3.19 0.63 2.03
C PRO A 112 4.63 0.18 2.25
N GLU A 113 4.78 -0.89 3.02
CA GLU A 113 6.03 -1.58 3.28
C GLU A 113 6.06 -2.88 2.47
N PHE A 114 7.24 -3.18 1.92
CA PHE A 114 7.44 -4.34 1.05
C PHE A 114 8.39 -5.31 1.73
N ALA A 115 7.87 -6.44 2.21
CA ALA A 115 8.64 -7.47 2.89
C ALA A 115 8.86 -8.68 1.96
N MET A 116 10.11 -9.08 1.70
CA MET A 116 10.38 -10.33 0.98
C MET A 116 10.00 -11.54 1.84
N VAL A 117 9.11 -12.40 1.34
CA VAL A 117 8.72 -13.62 2.06
C VAL A 117 9.78 -14.69 1.79
N GLY A 118 10.58 -14.99 2.81
CA GLY A 118 11.77 -15.85 2.69
C GLY A 118 12.96 -15.36 3.50
N GLN A 119 12.94 -14.09 3.92
CA GLN A 119 13.77 -13.58 5.01
C GLN A 119 12.94 -13.71 6.30
N PRO A 120 13.43 -14.36 7.37
CA PRO A 120 12.73 -14.31 8.65
C PRO A 120 12.49 -12.84 9.02
N PRO A 121 11.33 -12.49 9.60
CA PRO A 121 11.10 -11.13 10.07
C PRO A 121 12.26 -10.81 11.01
N SER A 122 13.13 -9.89 10.58
CA SER A 122 14.03 -9.23 11.50
C SER A 122 13.09 -8.33 12.29
N ASP A 123 12.61 -8.87 13.40
CA ASP A 123 11.94 -8.11 14.45
C ASP A 123 12.96 -7.09 14.98
N PRO A 124 12.60 -5.81 15.04
CA PRO A 124 12.96 -5.10 16.25
C PRO A 124 11.82 -4.19 16.68
N ALA A 125 10.76 -4.75 17.28
CA ALA A 125 9.79 -3.92 18.02
C ALA A 125 8.93 -4.72 19.01
N ALA A 126 9.54 -5.56 19.83
CA ALA A 126 9.00 -5.90 21.15
C ALA A 126 10.01 -5.46 22.23
N ALA A 127 9.87 -4.23 22.71
CA ALA A 127 10.46 -3.77 23.97
C ALA A 127 9.56 -2.70 24.59
#